data_AF-A0A846QGB5-F1
#
_entry.id   AF-A0A846QGB5-F1
#
_cell.length_a   1.000
_cell.length_b   1.000
_cell.length_c   1.000
_cell.angle_alpha   90.00
_cell.angle_beta   90.00
_cell.angle_gamma   90.00
#
_symmetry.space_group_name_H-M   'P 1'
#
loop_
_entity.id
_entity.type
_entity.pdbx_description
1 polymer ?
#
loop_
_entity_poly.entity_id
_entity_poly.type
_entity_poly.pdbx_seq_one_letter_code
_entity_poly.pdbx_strand_id
1 'polypeptide(L)'
;MMFNPFSRKKKKPSGEAPMPEPMPSPSRPRGVPTAEVQALSSRGVAEPDIISTLRREGYGISEIDQAMKEALKGRVTPEGPPAPAGPPAPREPPAGPPEPFEPEPLPPAGPPPTEPPRTPIRREESPVPSPLGEFAGVPKGEDFLEREDPSMKGPEFPEEEFPPPPTRRRRTKGIDRREIEELTEVVVDERLRGLDEKFNTIQSQFQRTNSKINALYEEISNLKSSKGGEVKGIGEKIDSYKQDMNELNGRIESMERALKDSLSPMLESLRSLSETVKMLKKKG
;
A
#
# COMPACT_ATOMS: atom_id res chain seq x y z
N MET A 1 29.17 -43.29 -50.11
CA MET A 1 29.05 -41.84 -50.39
C MET A 1 27.94 -41.65 -51.41
N MET A 2 26.75 -41.20 -50.99
CA MET A 2 25.60 -40.99 -51.88
C MET A 2 25.30 -39.50 -51.96
N PHE A 3 25.39 -38.96 -53.18
CA PHE A 3 25.07 -37.59 -53.57
C PHE A 3 23.55 -37.41 -53.62
N ASN A 4 23.04 -36.34 -53.00
CA ASN A 4 21.61 -36.01 -53.00
C ASN A 4 21.38 -34.75 -53.88
N PRO A 5 20.74 -34.85 -55.07
CA PRO A 5 20.67 -33.77 -56.05
C PRO A 5 19.30 -33.07 -56.06
N PHE A 6 18.94 -32.36 -54.99
CA PHE A 6 17.73 -31.52 -54.97
C PHE A 6 18.03 -30.11 -54.44
N SER A 7 18.80 -29.35 -55.20
CA SER A 7 18.93 -27.90 -55.04
C SER A 7 17.93 -27.16 -55.94
N ARG A 8 16.71 -26.94 -55.46
CA ARG A 8 15.77 -25.99 -56.09
C ARG A 8 16.06 -24.58 -55.57
N LYS A 9 16.69 -23.77 -56.42
CA LYS A 9 16.87 -22.32 -56.27
C LYS A 9 15.51 -21.64 -56.06
N LYS A 10 15.21 -21.20 -54.84
CA LYS A 10 14.17 -20.18 -54.59
C LYS A 10 14.75 -18.80 -54.91
N LYS A 11 14.22 -18.21 -55.98
CA LYS A 11 14.42 -16.82 -56.43
C LYS A 11 13.85 -15.88 -55.36
N LYS A 12 14.71 -15.12 -54.68
CA LYS A 12 14.29 -14.06 -53.74
C LYS A 12 13.80 -12.86 -54.56
N PRO A 13 12.63 -12.26 -54.23
CA PRO A 13 12.23 -10.99 -54.81
C PRO A 13 13.16 -9.88 -54.32
N SER A 14 13.82 -9.24 -55.28
CA SER A 14 14.57 -8.01 -55.13
C SER A 14 13.60 -6.83 -54.99
N GLY A 15 13.74 -6.03 -53.94
CA GLY A 15 13.12 -4.70 -53.89
C GLY A 15 12.51 -4.32 -52.56
N GLU A 16 13.27 -4.42 -51.47
CA GLU A 16 12.96 -3.67 -50.25
C GLU A 16 14.19 -2.79 -49.98
N ALA A 17 14.00 -1.49 -50.13
CA ALA A 17 15.02 -0.50 -49.85
C ALA A 17 15.53 -0.69 -48.41
N PRO A 18 16.84 -0.56 -48.14
CA PRO A 18 17.36 -0.68 -46.79
C PRO A 18 16.70 0.40 -45.94
N MET A 19 15.77 -0.02 -45.06
CA MET A 19 15.34 0.83 -43.96
C MET A 19 16.60 1.23 -43.20
N PRO A 20 16.73 2.51 -42.79
CA PRO A 20 17.86 2.94 -41.98
C PRO A 20 17.92 2.03 -40.77
N GLU A 21 19.08 1.38 -40.58
CA GLU A 21 19.34 0.57 -39.41
C GLU A 21 18.98 1.41 -38.17
N PRO A 22 18.16 0.89 -37.23
CA PRO A 22 17.86 1.60 -36.01
C PRO A 22 19.20 1.85 -35.32
N MET A 23 19.61 3.12 -35.29
CA MET A 23 20.88 3.50 -34.70
C MET A 23 20.98 2.90 -33.30
N PRO A 24 22.10 2.26 -32.94
CA PRO A 24 22.29 1.72 -31.61
C PRO A 24 22.07 2.85 -30.62
N SER A 25 20.97 2.76 -29.88
CA SER A 25 20.64 3.74 -28.85
C SER A 25 21.84 3.80 -27.91
N PRO A 26 22.38 4.99 -27.59
CA PRO A 26 23.54 5.11 -26.73
C PRO A 26 23.25 4.32 -25.45
N SER A 27 24.03 3.28 -25.21
CA SER A 27 23.96 2.44 -24.03
C SER A 27 24.29 3.31 -22.82
N ARG A 28 23.26 3.97 -22.29
CA ARG A 28 23.37 4.74 -21.05
C ARG A 28 23.90 3.78 -19.97
N PRO A 29 24.88 4.22 -19.16
CA PRO A 29 25.41 3.40 -18.09
C PRO A 29 24.23 2.93 -17.22
N ARG A 30 24.09 1.61 -17.07
CA ARG A 30 23.01 0.94 -16.33
C ARG A 30 23.17 1.14 -14.82
N GLY A 31 23.10 2.40 -14.39
CA GLY A 31 22.94 2.76 -12.99
C GLY A 31 21.48 2.60 -12.58
N VAL A 32 21.25 2.36 -11.29
CA VAL A 32 19.91 2.37 -10.68
C VAL A 32 19.27 3.74 -10.95
N PRO A 33 18.03 3.82 -11.48
CA PRO A 33 17.41 5.07 -11.91
C PRO A 33 16.85 5.92 -10.74
N THR A 34 17.63 6.09 -9.67
CA THR A 34 17.20 6.75 -8.42
C THR A 34 16.81 8.21 -8.65
N ALA A 35 17.55 8.93 -9.50
CA ALA A 35 17.26 10.33 -9.82
C ALA A 35 15.92 10.51 -10.57
N GLU A 36 15.57 9.55 -11.44
CA GLU A 36 14.37 9.61 -12.27
C GLU A 36 13.12 9.31 -11.44
N VAL A 37 13.21 8.31 -10.55
CA VAL A 37 12.18 8.03 -9.53
C VAL A 37 11.93 9.26 -8.65
N GLN A 38 12.99 9.91 -8.16
CA GLN A 38 12.87 11.09 -7.30
C GLN A 38 12.25 12.27 -8.05
N ALA A 39 12.62 12.48 -9.32
CA ALA A 39 12.02 13.50 -10.18
C ALA A 39 10.53 13.27 -10.39
N LEU A 40 10.11 12.04 -10.73
CA LEU A 40 8.69 11.70 -10.93
C LEU A 40 7.89 11.79 -9.62
N SER A 41 8.47 11.35 -8.50
CA SER A 41 7.85 11.46 -7.18
C SER A 41 7.67 12.93 -6.75
N SER A 42 8.66 13.79 -6.99
CA SER A 42 8.57 15.22 -6.67
C SER A 42 7.54 15.97 -7.53
N ARG A 43 7.24 15.45 -8.73
CA ARG A 43 6.15 15.92 -9.60
C ARG A 43 4.76 15.44 -9.17
N GLY A 44 4.65 14.60 -8.13
CA GLY A 44 3.38 14.07 -7.65
C GLY A 44 2.82 12.92 -8.50
N VAL A 45 3.64 12.27 -9.32
CA VAL A 45 3.23 11.09 -10.09
C VAL A 45 3.01 9.92 -9.14
N ALA A 46 1.92 9.16 -9.33
CA ALA A 46 1.63 7.99 -8.51
C ALA A 46 2.66 6.88 -8.78
N GLU A 47 3.07 6.18 -7.72
CA GLU A 47 4.02 5.06 -7.77
C GLU A 47 3.78 4.03 -8.90
N PRO A 48 2.56 3.53 -9.18
CA PRO A 48 2.33 2.60 -10.30
C PRO A 48 2.65 3.20 -11.68
N ASP A 49 2.47 4.52 -11.84
CA ASP A 49 2.76 5.22 -13.09
C ASP A 49 4.28 5.44 -13.27
N ILE A 50 5.01 5.61 -12.16
CA ILE A 50 6.48 5.66 -12.14
C ILE A 50 7.04 4.33 -12.65
N ILE A 51 6.56 3.21 -12.12
CA ILE A 51 6.99 1.86 -12.53
C ILE A 51 6.73 1.62 -14.02
N SER A 52 5.55 2.02 -14.51
CA SER A 52 5.17 1.88 -15.92
C SER A 52 6.05 2.71 -16.84
N THR A 53 6.40 3.93 -16.41
CA THR A 53 7.28 4.84 -17.16
C THR A 53 8.69 4.26 -17.26
N LEU A 54 9.27 3.80 -16.16
CA LEU A 54 10.63 3.23 -16.14
C LEU A 54 10.71 1.88 -16.88
N ARG A 55 9.66 1.05 -16.82
CA ARG A 55 9.59 -0.17 -17.64
C ARG A 55 9.62 0.14 -19.14
N ARG A 56 8.93 1.19 -19.58
CA ARG A 56 8.94 1.64 -20.98
C ARG A 56 10.32 2.13 -21.41
N GLU A 57 11.10 2.67 -20.49
CA GLU A 57 12.48 3.09 -20.69
C GLU A 57 13.49 1.93 -20.66
N GLY A 58 13.00 0.72 -20.36
CA GLY A 58 13.78 -0.52 -20.43
C GLY A 58 14.44 -0.94 -19.11
N TYR A 59 14.10 -0.29 -17.99
CA TYR A 59 14.59 -0.71 -16.68
C TYR A 59 13.92 -2.01 -16.20
N GLY A 60 14.71 -2.87 -15.58
CA GLY A 60 14.21 -4.11 -14.96
C GLY A 60 13.40 -3.83 -13.70
N ILE A 61 12.46 -4.71 -13.37
CA ILE A 61 11.60 -4.57 -12.17
C ILE A 61 12.44 -4.43 -10.89
N SER A 62 13.50 -5.25 -10.78
CA SER A 62 14.41 -5.23 -9.65
C SER A 62 15.20 -3.92 -9.53
N GLU A 63 15.57 -3.30 -10.65
CA GLU A 63 16.28 -2.02 -10.67
C GLU A 63 15.34 -0.88 -10.26
N ILE A 64 14.09 -0.95 -10.70
CA ILE A 64 13.02 0.01 -10.32
C ILE A 64 12.76 -0.08 -8.81
N ASP A 65 12.57 -1.28 -8.27
CA ASP A 65 12.34 -1.48 -6.83
C ASP A 65 13.52 -0.97 -5.99
N GLN A 66 14.75 -1.19 -6.46
CA GLN A 66 15.95 -0.68 -5.79
C GLN A 66 16.00 0.85 -5.82
N ALA A 67 15.73 1.46 -6.97
CA ALA A 67 15.66 2.91 -7.13
C ALA A 67 14.60 3.55 -6.22
N MET A 68 13.44 2.91 -6.10
CA MET A 68 12.35 3.35 -5.21
C MET A 68 12.74 3.31 -3.74
N LYS A 69 13.40 2.23 -3.30
CA LYS A 69 13.91 2.13 -1.92
C LYS A 69 14.97 3.18 -1.61
N GLU A 70 15.90 3.41 -2.53
CA GLU A 70 16.94 4.44 -2.37
C GLU A 70 16.33 5.85 -2.32
N ALA A 71 15.38 6.17 -3.20
CA ALA A 71 14.70 7.46 -3.23
C ALA A 71 13.93 7.74 -1.92
N LEU A 72 13.27 6.72 -1.34
CA LEU A 72 12.60 6.84 -0.05
C LEU A 72 13.59 7.00 1.10
N LYS A 73 14.70 6.26 1.07
CA LYS A 73 15.74 6.34 2.11
C LYS A 73 16.36 7.73 2.17
N GLY A 74 16.63 8.36 1.03
CA GLY A 74 17.17 9.72 0.97
C GLY A 74 16.23 10.79 1.54
N ARG A 75 14.91 10.60 1.40
CA ARG A 75 13.91 11.56 1.88
C ARG A 75 13.65 11.49 3.38
N VAL A 76 13.96 10.36 4.02
CA VAL A 76 13.75 10.15 5.47
C VAL A 76 14.96 10.58 6.29
N THR A 77 16.14 10.71 5.69
CA THR A 77 17.24 11.47 6.30
C THR A 77 16.91 12.96 6.26
N PRO A 78 16.76 13.64 7.41
CA PRO A 78 16.59 15.09 7.44
C PRO A 78 17.93 15.75 7.12
N GLU A 79 18.35 15.72 5.85
CA GLU A 79 19.20 16.78 5.30
C GLU A 79 18.32 18.04 5.18
N GLY A 80 18.02 18.63 6.33
CA GLY A 80 17.56 20.00 6.37
C GLY A 80 18.69 20.88 5.80
N PRO A 81 18.37 21.88 4.96
CA PRO A 81 19.37 22.86 4.53
C PRO A 81 20.07 23.42 5.78
N PRO A 82 21.41 23.64 5.74
CA PRO A 82 22.12 24.23 6.87
C PRO A 82 21.41 25.52 7.24
N ALA A 83 20.80 25.53 8.43
CA ALA A 83 20.06 26.67 8.91
C ALA A 83 20.97 27.90 8.79
N PRO A 84 20.53 29.00 8.16
CA PRO A 84 21.31 30.22 8.13
C PRO A 84 21.63 30.59 9.57
N ALA A 85 22.92 30.80 9.83
CA ALA A 85 23.47 31.11 11.14
C ALA A 85 22.66 32.26 11.77
N GLY A 86 21.73 31.89 12.65
CA GLY A 86 20.99 32.84 13.46
C GLY A 86 21.95 33.59 14.38
N PRO A 87 21.67 34.85 14.70
CA PRO A 87 22.49 35.64 15.60
C PRO A 87 22.66 34.92 16.97
N PRO A 88 23.83 35.06 17.60
CA PRO A 88 24.17 34.35 18.83
C PRO A 88 23.13 34.62 19.91
N ALA A 89 22.55 33.53 20.44
CA ALA A 89 21.61 33.60 21.55
C ALA A 89 22.27 34.28 22.78
N PRO A 90 21.53 35.14 23.50
CA PRO A 90 21.98 35.70 24.77
C PRO A 90 22.34 34.58 25.75
N ARG A 91 23.54 34.66 26.34
CA ARG A 91 24.00 33.75 27.39
C ARG A 91 23.01 33.75 28.55
N GLU A 92 22.35 32.62 28.79
CA GLU A 92 21.67 32.39 30.06
C GLU A 92 22.69 32.35 31.20
N PRO A 93 22.41 33.02 32.33
CA PRO A 93 23.26 32.96 33.52
C PRO A 93 23.25 31.54 34.11
N PRO A 94 24.36 31.13 34.75
CA PRO A 94 24.53 29.77 35.27
C PRO A 94 23.46 29.45 36.32
N ALA A 95 22.78 28.33 36.09
CA ALA A 95 21.82 27.73 37.00
C ALA A 95 22.45 27.55 38.39
N GLY A 96 21.75 28.06 39.41
CA GLY A 96 22.08 27.83 40.81
C GLY A 96 21.98 26.35 41.19
N PRO A 97 22.56 25.96 42.34
CA PRO A 97 22.53 24.60 42.83
C PRO A 97 21.09 24.10 43.01
N PRO A 98 20.80 22.83 42.66
CA PRO A 98 19.46 22.26 42.75
C PRO A 98 18.99 22.24 44.21
N GLU A 99 17.85 22.87 44.47
CA GLU A 99 17.18 22.76 45.77
C GLU A 99 16.75 21.30 46.02
N PRO A 100 16.86 20.81 47.27
CA PRO A 100 16.35 19.50 47.63
C PRO A 100 14.83 19.50 47.48
N PHE A 101 14.31 18.66 46.58
CA PHE A 101 12.88 18.38 46.48
C PHE A 101 12.40 17.76 47.79
N GLU A 102 11.61 18.52 48.56
CA GLU A 102 10.76 17.94 49.61
C GLU A 102 9.64 17.12 48.93
N PRO A 103 9.43 15.85 49.34
CA PRO A 103 8.37 15.02 48.79
C PRO A 103 7.00 15.57 49.22
N GLU A 104 6.23 16.05 48.25
CA GLU A 104 4.84 16.44 48.46
C GLU A 104 4.02 15.25 49.01
N PRO A 105 3.18 15.46 50.05
CA PRO A 105 2.31 14.44 50.58
C PRO A 105 1.25 14.04 49.55
N LEU A 106 1.19 12.73 49.24
CA LEU A 106 0.21 12.15 48.33
C LEU A 106 -1.23 12.51 48.76
N PRO A 107 -2.09 12.96 47.82
CA PRO A 107 -3.47 13.24 48.12
C PRO A 107 -4.22 11.95 48.53
N PRO A 108 -5.22 12.06 49.43
CA PRO A 108 -5.99 10.91 49.89
C PRO A 108 -6.73 10.25 48.73
N ALA A 109 -6.62 8.92 48.64
CA ALA A 109 -7.28 8.09 47.65
C ALA A 109 -8.79 8.39 47.62
N GLY A 110 -9.26 8.90 46.48
CA GLY A 110 -10.68 9.10 46.23
C GLY A 110 -11.46 7.78 46.25
N PRO A 111 -12.77 7.83 46.50
CA PRO A 111 -13.62 6.65 46.55
C PRO A 111 -13.59 5.87 45.22
N PRO A 112 -13.69 4.52 45.27
CA PRO A 112 -13.65 3.69 44.08
C PRO A 112 -14.79 4.07 43.12
N PRO A 113 -14.54 4.08 41.81
CA PRO A 113 -15.55 4.44 40.82
C PRO A 113 -16.71 3.43 40.88
N THR A 114 -17.89 3.94 41.17
CA THR A 114 -19.15 3.20 41.09
C THR A 114 -19.34 2.70 39.67
N GLU A 115 -19.33 1.37 39.49
CA GLU A 115 -19.62 0.73 38.21
C GLU A 115 -20.97 1.21 37.68
N PRO A 116 -21.06 1.74 36.44
CA PRO A 116 -22.34 2.08 35.86
C PRO A 116 -23.18 0.81 35.62
N PRO A 117 -24.51 0.90 35.75
CA PRO A 117 -25.41 -0.22 35.58
C PRO A 117 -25.22 -0.83 34.18
N ARG A 118 -24.88 -2.12 34.16
CA ARG A 118 -24.79 -2.93 32.94
C ARG A 118 -26.16 -2.92 32.26
N THR A 119 -26.30 -2.14 31.21
CA THR A 119 -27.42 -2.29 30.28
C THR A 119 -27.29 -3.67 29.63
N PRO A 120 -28.39 -4.42 29.48
CA PRO A 120 -28.37 -5.66 28.72
C PRO A 120 -28.01 -5.29 27.28
N ILE A 121 -26.83 -5.76 26.84
CA ILE A 121 -26.39 -5.70 25.46
C ILE A 121 -27.45 -6.42 24.64
N ARG A 122 -28.39 -5.65 24.08
CA ARG A 122 -29.25 -6.08 23.00
C ARG A 122 -28.30 -6.44 21.88
N ARG A 123 -28.21 -7.73 21.62
CA ARG A 123 -27.49 -8.36 20.52
C ARG A 123 -28.13 -7.85 19.23
N GLU A 124 -27.81 -6.62 18.83
CA GLU A 124 -27.98 -6.20 17.46
C GLU A 124 -27.01 -7.04 16.65
N GLU A 125 -27.58 -8.06 16.01
CA GLU A 125 -26.99 -8.76 14.90
C GLU A 125 -26.52 -7.71 13.90
N SER A 126 -25.27 -7.32 14.02
CA SER A 126 -24.59 -6.50 13.04
C SER A 126 -24.63 -7.32 11.75
N PRO A 127 -25.25 -6.81 10.67
CA PRO A 127 -25.24 -7.52 9.40
C PRO A 127 -23.78 -7.73 9.04
N VAL A 128 -23.40 -9.01 8.92
CA VAL A 128 -22.10 -9.43 8.42
C VAL A 128 -21.85 -8.64 7.13
N PRO A 129 -20.79 -7.82 7.04
CA PRO A 129 -20.50 -7.13 5.79
C PRO A 129 -20.19 -8.21 4.76
N SER A 130 -21.10 -8.39 3.82
CA SER A 130 -20.91 -9.23 2.65
C SER A 130 -19.55 -8.91 2.03
N PRO A 131 -18.65 -9.88 1.86
CA PRO A 131 -17.43 -9.67 1.10
C PRO A 131 -17.82 -9.75 -0.37
N LEU A 132 -18.36 -8.69 -0.95
CA LEU A 132 -18.53 -8.61 -2.40
C LEU A 132 -18.60 -7.17 -2.87
N GLY A 133 -17.46 -6.47 -2.70
CA GLY A 133 -17.12 -5.38 -3.59
C GLY A 133 -16.93 -5.96 -5.00
N GLU A 134 -18.03 -6.01 -5.74
CA GLU A 134 -18.15 -5.45 -7.08
C GLU A 134 -16.85 -5.44 -7.91
N PHE A 135 -16.35 -6.63 -8.22
CA PHE A 135 -15.58 -6.86 -9.43
C PHE A 135 -16.53 -6.74 -10.61
N ALA A 136 -16.85 -5.51 -11.00
CA ALA A 136 -17.46 -5.20 -12.27
C ALA A 136 -16.46 -5.59 -13.38
N GLY A 137 -16.60 -6.81 -13.89
CA GLY A 137 -15.79 -7.28 -15.01
C GLY A 137 -15.37 -8.75 -15.00
N VAL A 138 -15.82 -9.56 -14.04
CA VAL A 138 -15.78 -11.02 -14.25
C VAL A 138 -17.08 -11.43 -14.95
N PRO A 139 -17.04 -11.87 -16.22
CA PRO A 139 -18.23 -12.37 -16.88
C PRO A 139 -18.78 -13.54 -16.05
N LYS A 140 -20.02 -13.41 -15.61
CA LYS A 140 -20.77 -14.47 -14.92
C LYS A 140 -20.75 -15.72 -15.80
N GLY A 141 -20.01 -16.74 -15.38
CA GLY A 141 -20.02 -18.07 -15.96
C GLY A 141 -21.26 -18.86 -15.56
N GLU A 142 -22.44 -18.26 -15.65
CA GLU A 142 -23.74 -18.94 -15.43
C GLU A 142 -24.43 -19.31 -16.75
N ASP A 143 -23.88 -18.93 -17.90
CA ASP A 143 -24.29 -19.42 -19.24
C ASP A 143 -23.32 -20.48 -19.80
N PHE A 144 -22.60 -21.21 -18.93
CA PHE A 144 -21.64 -22.25 -19.34
C PHE A 144 -22.10 -23.68 -19.02
N LEU A 145 -23.42 -23.89 -18.87
CA LEU A 145 -23.96 -25.23 -18.61
C LEU A 145 -24.98 -25.75 -19.63
N GLU A 146 -25.22 -25.07 -20.75
CA GLU A 146 -26.14 -25.61 -21.77
C GLU A 146 -25.89 -25.08 -23.18
N ARG A 147 -24.62 -24.82 -23.55
CA ARG A 147 -24.24 -25.09 -24.94
C ARG A 147 -24.16 -26.60 -25.06
N GLU A 148 -25.29 -27.21 -25.39
CA GLU A 148 -25.28 -28.42 -26.21
C GLU A 148 -24.35 -28.10 -27.38
N ASP A 149 -23.12 -28.61 -27.31
CA ASP A 149 -22.20 -28.55 -28.43
C ASP A 149 -23.00 -29.07 -29.63
N PRO A 150 -23.21 -28.26 -30.68
CA PRO A 150 -23.82 -28.75 -31.89
C PRO A 150 -22.92 -29.86 -32.36
N SER A 151 -23.40 -31.09 -32.18
CA SER A 151 -22.86 -32.35 -32.67
C SER A 151 -21.87 -32.04 -33.78
N MET A 152 -20.59 -31.91 -33.43
CA MET A 152 -19.53 -31.96 -34.41
C MET A 152 -19.62 -33.40 -34.87
N LYS A 153 -20.43 -33.62 -35.91
CA LYS A 153 -20.17 -34.63 -36.92
C LYS A 153 -18.74 -34.38 -37.33
N GLY A 154 -17.83 -35.04 -36.60
CA GLY A 154 -16.44 -35.15 -37.01
C GLY A 154 -16.46 -35.60 -38.47
N PRO A 155 -15.54 -35.10 -39.30
CA PRO A 155 -15.46 -35.54 -40.69
C PRO A 155 -15.55 -37.06 -40.69
N GLU A 156 -16.58 -37.59 -41.37
CA GLU A 156 -16.70 -39.01 -41.68
C GLU A 156 -15.43 -39.34 -42.48
N PHE A 157 -14.40 -39.77 -41.75
CA PHE A 157 -13.28 -40.44 -42.36
C PHE A 157 -13.90 -41.66 -43.05
N PRO A 158 -13.68 -41.82 -44.37
CA PRO A 158 -14.05 -43.06 -45.04
C PRO A 158 -13.57 -44.20 -44.16
N GLU A 159 -14.45 -45.16 -43.86
CA GLU A 159 -14.05 -46.47 -43.32
C GLU A 159 -13.15 -47.11 -44.37
N GLU A 160 -11.90 -46.65 -44.42
CA GLU A 160 -10.81 -47.32 -45.09
C GLU A 160 -10.67 -48.60 -44.27
N GLU A 161 -11.23 -49.69 -44.80
CA GLU A 161 -11.06 -51.06 -44.31
C GLU A 161 -9.57 -51.28 -44.09
N PHE A 162 -9.10 -50.97 -42.89
CA PHE A 162 -7.75 -51.29 -42.50
C PHE A 162 -7.68 -52.81 -42.60
N PRO A 163 -6.82 -53.36 -43.47
CA PRO A 163 -6.66 -54.79 -43.56
C PRO A 163 -6.37 -55.29 -42.14
N PRO A 164 -7.03 -56.37 -41.68
CA PRO A 164 -6.86 -56.86 -40.32
C PRO A 164 -5.35 -56.92 -40.06
N PRO A 165 -4.87 -56.27 -38.98
CA PRO A 165 -3.45 -56.11 -38.76
C PRO A 165 -2.83 -57.50 -38.89
N PRO A 166 -1.81 -57.67 -39.75
CA PRO A 166 -1.24 -58.97 -39.98
C PRO A 166 -0.89 -59.51 -38.61
N THR A 167 -1.50 -60.63 -38.25
CA THR A 167 -1.23 -61.38 -37.02
C THR A 167 0.17 -61.99 -37.15
N ARG A 168 1.18 -61.12 -37.26
CA ARG A 168 2.54 -61.44 -36.87
C ARG A 168 2.44 -61.67 -35.38
N ARG A 169 2.19 -62.93 -35.04
CA ARG A 169 2.70 -63.59 -33.83
C ARG A 169 4.21 -63.37 -33.82
N ARG A 170 4.64 -62.13 -33.54
CA ARG A 170 5.96 -61.89 -33.00
C ARG A 170 5.93 -62.68 -31.71
N ARG A 171 6.55 -63.85 -31.75
CA ARG A 171 7.07 -64.52 -30.56
C ARG A 171 8.04 -63.51 -29.96
N THR A 172 7.53 -62.57 -29.18
CA THR A 172 8.31 -61.89 -28.18
C THR A 172 8.88 -63.03 -27.36
N LYS A 173 10.21 -63.21 -27.44
CA LYS A 173 10.93 -64.04 -26.48
C LYS A 173 10.39 -63.59 -25.12
N GLY A 174 9.77 -64.51 -24.38
CA GLY A 174 9.11 -64.19 -23.12
C GLY A 174 10.12 -63.52 -22.23
N ILE A 175 10.00 -62.20 -22.08
CA ILE A 175 10.57 -61.51 -20.93
C ILE A 175 9.82 -62.14 -19.77
N ASP A 176 10.56 -62.76 -18.87
CA ASP A 176 9.94 -63.47 -17.76
C ASP A 176 9.05 -62.48 -17.01
N ARG A 177 7.80 -62.87 -16.77
CA ARG A 177 6.79 -62.00 -16.14
C ARG A 177 7.31 -61.37 -14.83
N ARG A 178 8.19 -62.08 -14.13
CA ARG A 178 8.88 -61.63 -12.91
C ARG A 178 9.76 -60.41 -13.14
N GLU A 179 10.52 -60.37 -14.23
CA GLU A 179 11.37 -59.22 -14.57
C GLU A 179 10.53 -57.96 -14.85
N ILE A 180 9.34 -58.15 -15.44
CA ILE A 180 8.40 -57.05 -15.71
C ILE A 180 7.78 -56.53 -14.40
N GLU A 181 7.42 -57.43 -13.49
CA GLU A 181 6.88 -57.07 -12.17
C GLU A 181 7.93 -56.31 -11.34
N GLU A 182 9.17 -56.79 -11.27
CA GLU A 182 10.28 -56.10 -10.59
C GLU A 182 10.56 -54.71 -11.18
N LEU A 183 10.62 -54.58 -12.51
CA LEU A 183 10.82 -53.28 -13.16
C LEU A 183 9.65 -52.32 -12.87
N THR A 184 8.43 -52.85 -12.78
CA THR A 184 7.23 -52.04 -12.51
C THR A 184 7.24 -51.54 -11.06
N GLU A 185 7.62 -52.38 -10.10
CA GLU A 185 7.77 -51.97 -8.69
C GLU A 185 8.80 -50.84 -8.55
N VAL A 186 9.98 -50.98 -9.17
CA VAL A 186 11.02 -49.94 -9.13
C VAL A 186 10.53 -48.60 -9.73
N VAL A 187 9.82 -48.64 -10.86
CA VAL A 187 9.29 -47.42 -11.49
C VAL A 187 8.18 -46.79 -10.64
N VAL A 188 7.31 -47.58 -10.03
CA VAL A 188 6.26 -47.07 -9.14
C VAL A 188 6.88 -46.43 -7.90
N ASP A 189 7.86 -47.08 -7.27
CA ASP A 189 8.54 -46.54 -6.09
C ASP A 189 9.29 -45.24 -6.39
N GLU A 190 9.99 -45.16 -7.53
CA GLU A 190 10.67 -43.93 -7.95
C GLU A 190 9.67 -42.78 -8.16
N ARG A 191 8.50 -43.07 -8.75
CA ARG A 191 7.45 -42.07 -8.96
C ARG A 191 6.77 -41.65 -7.66
N LEU A 192 6.51 -42.59 -6.75
CA LEU A 192 5.92 -42.31 -5.44
C LEU A 192 6.88 -41.45 -4.60
N ARG A 193 8.17 -41.78 -4.59
CA ARG A 193 9.17 -40.97 -3.88
C ARG A 193 9.24 -39.54 -4.41
N GLY A 194 9.21 -39.36 -5.74
CA GLY A 194 9.17 -38.03 -6.36
C GLY A 194 7.88 -37.26 -6.06
N LEU A 195 6.77 -37.95 -5.79
CA LEU A 195 5.52 -37.33 -5.37
C LEU A 195 5.60 -36.86 -3.92
N ASP A 196 6.15 -37.69 -3.02
CA ASP A 196 6.34 -37.34 -1.61
C ASP A 196 7.25 -36.11 -1.44
N GLU A 197 8.34 -36.04 -2.20
CA GLU A 197 9.24 -34.88 -2.22
C GLU A 197 8.51 -33.57 -2.62
N LYS A 198 7.62 -33.65 -3.63
CA LYS A 198 6.78 -32.51 -4.05
C LYS A 198 5.74 -32.16 -3.00
N PHE A 199 5.09 -33.14 -2.39
CA PHE A 199 4.10 -32.94 -1.34
C PHE A 199 4.72 -32.22 -0.14
N ASN A 200 5.89 -32.68 0.31
CA ASN A 200 6.65 -32.03 1.38
C ASN A 200 7.04 -30.59 1.04
N THR A 201 7.37 -30.31 -0.23
CA THR A 201 7.66 -28.95 -0.71
C THR A 201 6.42 -28.06 -0.64
N ILE A 202 5.26 -28.55 -1.11
CA ILE A 202 3.99 -27.83 -1.06
C ILE A 202 3.59 -27.57 0.40
N GLN A 203 3.71 -28.56 1.27
CA GLN A 203 3.41 -28.43 2.69
C GLN A 203 4.27 -27.35 3.36
N SER A 204 5.58 -27.34 3.04
CA SER A 204 6.50 -26.31 3.53
C SER A 204 6.13 -24.91 3.03
N GLN A 205 5.73 -24.79 1.75
CA GLN A 205 5.23 -23.52 1.21
C GLN A 205 3.94 -23.07 1.89
N PHE A 206 2.99 -23.98 2.12
CA PHE A 206 1.75 -23.68 2.82
C PHE A 206 2.01 -23.17 4.24
N GLN A 207 2.91 -23.80 4.98
CA GLN A 207 3.31 -23.34 6.31
C GLN A 207 3.96 -21.94 6.29
N ARG A 208 4.82 -21.66 5.31
CA ARG A 208 5.42 -20.32 5.13
C ARG A 208 4.36 -19.27 4.81
N THR A 209 3.43 -19.58 3.91
CA THR A 209 2.33 -18.69 3.56
C THR A 209 1.42 -18.44 4.75
N ASN A 210 1.07 -19.47 5.50
CA ASN A 210 0.23 -19.34 6.70
C ASN A 210 0.91 -18.48 7.78
N SER A 211 2.23 -18.64 7.96
CA SER A 211 3.02 -17.80 8.87
C SER A 211 3.03 -16.33 8.44
N LYS A 212 3.17 -16.06 7.13
CA LYS A 212 3.07 -14.70 6.58
C LYS A 212 1.69 -14.09 6.77
N ILE A 213 0.63 -14.88 6.54
CA ILE A 213 -0.76 -14.45 6.76
C ILE A 213 -0.97 -14.04 8.22
N ASN A 214 -0.50 -14.86 9.17
CA ASN A 214 -0.60 -14.55 10.60
C ASN A 214 0.18 -13.29 10.98
N ALA A 215 1.40 -13.11 10.46
CA ALA A 215 2.19 -11.90 10.68
C ALA A 215 1.49 -10.65 10.12
N LEU A 216 0.88 -10.73 8.95
CA LEU A 216 0.09 -9.64 8.37
C LEU A 216 -1.15 -9.32 9.22
N TYR A 217 -1.84 -10.33 9.76
CA TYR A 217 -2.97 -10.09 10.66
C TYR A 217 -2.54 -9.36 11.93
N GLU A 218 -1.40 -9.73 12.51
CA GLU A 218 -0.83 -9.05 13.68
C GLU A 218 -0.46 -7.59 13.35
N GLU A 219 0.22 -7.37 12.23
CA GLU A 219 0.59 -6.02 11.77
C GLU A 219 -0.63 -5.13 11.54
N ILE A 220 -1.67 -5.65 10.88
CA ILE A 220 -2.95 -4.94 10.66
C ILE A 220 -3.63 -4.62 11.99
N SER A 221 -3.61 -5.55 12.95
CA SER A 221 -4.19 -5.37 14.28
C SER A 221 -3.46 -4.28 15.08
N ASN A 222 -2.12 -4.29 15.03
CA ASN A 222 -1.26 -3.30 15.66
C ASN A 222 -1.47 -1.92 15.03
N LEU A 223 -1.52 -1.85 13.69
CA LEU A 223 -1.78 -0.61 12.96
C LEU A 223 -3.16 -0.03 13.31
N LYS A 224 -4.19 -0.88 13.41
CA LYS A 224 -5.54 -0.46 13.80
C LYS A 224 -5.57 0.10 15.22
N SER A 225 -4.88 -0.54 16.16
CA SER A 225 -4.78 -0.07 17.55
C SER A 225 -4.02 1.25 17.66
N SER A 226 -2.88 1.38 16.97
CA SER A 226 -2.08 2.62 16.93
C SER A 226 -2.89 3.79 16.35
N LYS A 227 -3.51 3.60 15.18
CA LYS A 227 -4.35 4.64 14.55
C LYS A 227 -5.57 4.98 15.40
N GLY A 228 -6.18 3.99 16.06
CA GLY A 228 -7.27 4.23 17.00
C GLY A 228 -6.85 5.13 18.16
N GLY A 229 -5.66 4.91 18.71
CA GLY A 229 -5.07 5.76 19.76
C GLY A 229 -4.79 7.19 19.28
N GLU A 230 -4.18 7.34 18.11
CA GLU A 230 -3.90 8.67 17.52
C GLU A 230 -5.18 9.47 17.25
N VAL A 231 -6.19 8.84 16.63
CA VAL A 231 -7.48 9.50 16.34
C VAL A 231 -8.17 9.91 17.63
N LYS A 232 -8.14 9.06 18.67
CA LYS A 232 -8.68 9.40 19.99
C LYS A 232 -7.94 10.60 20.61
N GLY A 233 -6.61 10.60 20.56
CA GLY A 233 -5.79 11.71 21.07
C GLY A 233 -6.00 13.02 20.31
N ILE A 234 -6.25 12.97 19.00
CA ILE A 234 -6.64 14.14 18.21
C ILE A 234 -8.02 14.66 18.65
N GLY A 235 -8.98 13.75 18.90
CA GLY A 235 -10.30 14.11 19.43
C GLY A 235 -10.20 14.83 20.77
N GLU A 236 -9.42 14.29 21.71
CA GLU A 236 -9.19 14.90 23.03
C GLU A 236 -8.55 16.29 22.92
N LYS A 237 -7.59 16.49 22.02
CA LYS A 237 -7.00 17.82 21.74
C LYS A 237 -8.01 18.80 21.15
N ILE A 238 -8.85 18.36 20.22
CA ILE A 238 -9.90 19.19 19.63
C ILE A 238 -10.89 19.63 20.71
N ASP A 239 -11.27 18.75 21.63
CA ASP A 239 -12.20 19.09 22.70
C ASP A 239 -11.56 20.04 23.73
N SER A 240 -10.27 19.87 24.03
CA SER A 240 -9.50 20.86 24.82
C SER A 240 -9.49 22.23 24.15
N TYR A 241 -9.22 22.31 22.85
CA TYR A 241 -9.24 23.59 22.13
C TYR A 241 -10.63 24.23 22.09
N LYS A 242 -11.70 23.44 22.00
CA LYS A 242 -13.07 23.97 22.11
C LYS A 242 -13.31 24.57 23.49
N GLN A 243 -12.84 23.91 24.55
CA GLN A 243 -12.94 24.45 25.91
C GLN A 243 -12.16 25.76 26.04
N ASP A 244 -10.90 25.80 25.59
CA ASP A 244 -10.07 27.01 25.63
C ASP A 244 -10.71 28.17 24.85
N MET A 245 -11.29 27.88 23.68
CA MET A 245 -12.02 28.87 22.87
C MET A 245 -13.29 29.37 23.57
N ASN A 246 -14.01 28.51 24.28
CA ASN A 246 -15.18 28.91 25.05
C ASN A 246 -14.78 29.82 26.24
N GLU A 247 -13.69 29.49 26.93
CA GLU A 247 -13.13 30.33 28.00
C GLU A 247 -12.67 31.68 27.45
N LEU A 248 -12.00 31.68 26.29
CA LEU A 248 -11.54 32.88 25.62
C LEU A 248 -12.71 33.76 25.17
N ASN A 249 -13.79 33.18 24.63
CA ASN A 249 -15.01 33.91 24.31
C ASN A 249 -15.61 34.57 25.56
N GLY A 250 -15.69 33.86 26.69
CA GLY A 250 -16.16 34.43 27.94
C GLY A 250 -15.30 35.61 28.42
N ARG A 251 -13.98 35.52 28.28
CA ARG A 251 -13.06 36.64 28.58
C ARG A 251 -13.27 37.81 27.64
N ILE A 252 -13.41 37.58 26.33
CA ILE A 252 -13.68 38.64 25.35
C ILE A 252 -14.99 39.35 25.69
N GLU A 253 -16.06 38.62 26.00
CA GLU A 253 -17.34 39.22 26.39
C GLU A 253 -17.20 40.06 27.67
N SER A 254 -16.44 39.59 28.67
CA SER A 254 -16.20 40.35 29.90
C SER A 254 -15.42 41.64 29.64
N MET A 255 -14.42 41.58 28.76
CA MET A 255 -13.61 42.73 28.34
C MET A 255 -14.43 43.71 27.50
N GLU A 256 -15.31 43.23 26.64
CA GLU A 256 -16.24 44.05 25.87
C GLU A 256 -17.16 44.83 26.82
N ARG A 257 -17.71 44.19 27.85
CA ARG A 257 -18.53 44.86 28.87
C ARG A 257 -17.72 45.92 29.63
N ALA A 258 -16.52 45.57 30.10
CA ALA A 258 -15.65 46.54 30.78
C ALA A 258 -15.29 47.74 29.89
N LEU A 259 -15.04 47.51 28.60
CA LEU A 259 -14.81 48.58 27.63
C LEU A 259 -16.04 49.47 27.46
N LYS A 260 -17.24 48.89 27.29
CA LYS A 260 -18.50 49.64 27.19
C LYS A 260 -18.77 50.49 28.44
N ASP A 261 -18.52 49.93 29.62
CA ASP A 261 -18.69 50.62 30.90
C ASP A 261 -17.68 51.76 31.06
N SER A 262 -16.44 51.59 30.58
CA SER A 262 -15.41 52.64 30.62
C SER A 262 -15.61 53.75 29.59
N LEU A 263 -16.14 53.43 28.40
CA LEU A 263 -16.33 54.38 27.30
C LEU A 263 -17.52 55.33 27.55
N SER A 264 -18.58 54.84 28.20
CA SER A 264 -19.79 55.63 28.48
C SER A 264 -19.53 56.93 29.25
N PRO A 265 -18.87 56.93 30.43
CA PRO A 265 -18.57 58.15 31.18
C PRO A 265 -17.55 59.04 30.44
N MET A 266 -16.63 58.45 29.66
CA MET A 266 -15.69 59.21 28.86
C MET A 266 -16.41 60.01 27.76
N LEU A 267 -17.36 59.40 27.04
CA LEU A 267 -18.19 60.08 26.05
C LEU A 267 -19.05 61.18 26.69
N GLU A 268 -19.54 60.96 27.90
CA GLU A 268 -20.31 61.96 28.65
C GLU A 268 -19.42 63.14 29.08
N SER A 269 -18.19 62.87 29.54
CA SER A 269 -17.19 63.91 29.85
C SER A 269 -16.81 64.75 28.63
N LEU A 270 -16.63 64.11 27.45
CA LEU A 270 -16.34 64.80 26.19
C LEU A 270 -17.50 65.67 25.73
N ARG A 271 -18.75 65.21 25.92
CA ARG A 271 -19.96 66.02 25.64
C ARG A 271 -20.03 67.23 26.57
N SER A 272 -19.84 67.04 27.87
CA SER A 272 -19.82 68.14 28.85
C SER A 272 -18.73 69.17 28.54
N LEU A 273 -17.52 68.70 28.18
CA LEU A 273 -16.42 69.58 27.77
C LEU A 273 -16.77 70.34 26.48
N SER A 274 -17.38 69.68 25.49
CA SER A 274 -17.83 70.33 24.26
C SER A 274 -18.87 71.43 24.53
N GLU A 275 -19.80 71.21 25.45
CA GLU A 275 -20.80 72.19 25.86
C GLU A 275 -20.18 73.40 26.57
N THR A 276 -19.26 73.17 27.50
CA THR A 276 -18.56 74.27 28.20
C THR A 276 -17.75 75.12 27.25
N VAL A 277 -17.03 74.51 26.29
CA VAL A 277 -16.29 75.24 25.23
C VAL A 277 -17.24 76.06 24.36
N LYS A 278 -18.42 75.52 23.99
CA LYS A 278 -19.44 76.26 23.25
C LYS A 278 -19.99 77.45 24.04
N MET A 279 -20.24 77.29 25.35
CA MET A 279 -20.70 78.38 26.20
C MET A 279 -19.65 79.48 26.34
N LEU A 280 -18.38 79.11 26.46
CA LEU A 280 -17.26 80.05 26.53
C LEU A 280 -17.14 80.87 25.23
N LYS A 281 -17.24 80.20 24.08
CA LYS A 281 -17.22 80.84 22.75
C LYS A 281 -18.40 81.80 22.50
N LYS A 282 -19.52 81.63 23.20
CA LYS A 282 -20.70 82.50 23.08
C LYS A 282 -20.62 83.75 23.97
N LYS A 283 -19.80 83.72 25.03
CA LYS A 283 -19.66 84.82 26.01
C LYS A 283 -18.51 85.78 25.73
N GLY A 284 -17.48 85.36 24.99
CA GLY A 284 -16.39 86.22 24.50
C GLY A 284 -16.70 86.78 23.13
#